data_AF-A0A7S2HDF8-F1
#
_entry.id   AF-A0A7S2HDF8-F1
#
_cell.length_a   1.000
_cell.length_b   1.000
_cell.length_c   1.000
_cell.angle_alpha   90.00
_cell.angle_beta   90.00
_cell.angle_gamma   90.00
#
_symmetry.space_group_name_H-M   'P 1'
#
loop_
_entity.id
_entity.type
_entity.pdbx_description
1 polymer ?
#
loop_
_entity_poly.entity_id
_entity_poly.type
_entity_poly.pdbx_seq_one_letter_code
_entity_poly.pdbx_strand_id
1 'polypeptide(L)'
;TWLSMACSDGTHLNDGSKVMDVLKMIDEMDPDATRLNGIGVNCCSFVHVIPLVKLIVQNMIQSKLKRTLLIYPNSGETWDASNETWVPSTGCTNPTDFASLISKAIDTVDNMWKDAISNGQVEEKESGGNQIRMIVGGCCRTDPTTIAAIRNQLDQYHSSSSSSS
;
A
#
# COMPACT_ATOMS: atom_id res chain seq x y z
N THR A 1 6.39 12.70 -9.47
CA THR A 1 7.15 11.44 -9.36
C THR A 1 6.70 10.67 -8.11
N TRP A 2 7.12 9.41 -7.91
CA TRP A 2 6.81 8.62 -6.71
C TRP A 2 8.05 8.03 -6.05
N LEU A 3 7.94 7.63 -4.78
CA LEU A 3 8.94 6.88 -4.04
C LEU A 3 8.30 5.62 -3.45
N SER A 4 8.94 4.45 -3.57
CA SER A 4 8.46 3.21 -2.96
C SER A 4 9.57 2.55 -2.17
N MET A 5 9.22 2.05 -0.99
CA MET A 5 10.15 1.48 -0.01
C MET A 5 10.11 -0.05 -0.06
N ALA A 6 11.28 -0.67 -0.17
CA ALA A 6 11.45 -2.10 0.04
C ALA A 6 11.69 -2.39 1.52
N CYS A 7 10.82 -3.24 2.09
CA CYS A 7 10.73 -3.45 3.53
C CYS A 7 10.97 -4.91 3.89
N SER A 8 11.77 -5.11 4.95
CA SER A 8 12.11 -6.42 5.48
C SER A 8 11.01 -6.97 6.40
N ASP A 9 10.28 -6.08 7.07
CA ASP A 9 9.15 -6.42 7.92
C ASP A 9 8.03 -5.36 7.85
N GLY A 10 7.07 -5.41 8.79
CA GLY A 10 5.93 -4.49 8.85
C GLY A 10 6.26 -3.05 9.28
N THR A 11 7.52 -2.76 9.60
CA THR A 11 7.98 -1.51 10.26
C THR A 11 9.36 -1.02 9.80
N HIS A 12 10.18 -1.85 9.15
CA HIS A 12 11.56 -1.54 8.76
C HIS A 12 11.83 -1.76 7.26
N LEU A 13 12.72 -0.93 6.72
CA LEU A 13 13.37 -1.12 5.42
C LEU A 13 14.35 -2.30 5.47
N ASN A 14 14.86 -2.71 4.30
CA ASN A 14 15.84 -3.79 4.20
C ASN A 14 17.19 -3.51 4.88
N ASP A 15 17.55 -2.23 5.07
CA ASP A 15 18.77 -1.81 5.78
C ASP A 15 18.56 -1.70 7.31
N GLY A 16 17.35 -1.98 7.80
CA GLY A 16 16.98 -1.85 9.22
C GLY A 16 16.46 -0.47 9.62
N SER A 17 16.46 0.52 8.72
CA SER A 17 15.85 1.83 8.99
C SER A 17 14.35 1.70 9.24
N LYS A 18 13.77 2.53 10.13
CA LYS A 18 12.33 2.52 10.37
C LYS A 18 11.57 3.25 9.26
N VAL A 19 10.48 2.66 8.81
CA VAL A 19 9.62 3.25 7.77
C VAL A 19 9.07 4.61 8.20
N MET A 20 8.66 4.74 9.48
CA MET A 20 8.16 6.03 10.00
C MET A 20 9.19 7.15 10.00
N ASP A 21 10.48 6.84 10.15
CA ASP A 21 11.53 7.86 10.14
C ASP A 21 11.74 8.39 8.72
N VAL A 22 11.68 7.50 7.71
CA VAL A 22 11.71 7.88 6.29
C VAL A 22 10.49 8.72 5.91
N LEU A 23 9.29 8.35 6.36
CA LEU A 23 8.06 9.10 6.08
C LEU A 23 8.10 10.52 6.63
N LYS A 24 8.58 10.69 7.88
CA LYS A 24 8.77 12.03 8.46
C LYS A 24 9.78 12.86 7.69
N MET A 25 10.91 12.24 7.30
CA MET A 25 11.92 12.92 6.49
C MET A 25 11.36 13.38 5.13
N ILE A 26 10.52 12.55 4.50
CA ILE A 26 9.83 12.94 3.25
C ILE A 26 8.94 14.17 3.48
N ASP A 27 8.17 14.20 4.56
CA ASP A 27 7.28 15.32 4.87
C ASP A 27 8.07 16.59 5.23
N GLU A 28 9.20 16.47 5.93
CA GLU A 28 10.12 17.60 6.20
C GLU A 28 10.74 18.17 4.92
N MET A 29 11.06 17.32 3.95
CA MET A 29 11.68 17.73 2.68
C MET A 29 10.68 18.16 1.59
N ASP A 30 9.41 17.79 1.72
CA ASP A 30 8.32 18.14 0.79
C ASP A 30 7.05 18.54 1.57
N PRO A 31 7.10 19.65 2.34
CA PRO A 31 6.05 20.02 3.30
C PRO A 31 4.72 20.44 2.66
N ASP A 32 4.72 20.72 1.35
CA ASP A 32 3.52 21.08 0.58
C ASP A 32 2.99 19.91 -0.27
N ALA A 33 3.64 18.76 -0.17
CA ALA A 33 3.34 17.58 -0.96
C ALA A 33 3.32 17.75 -2.49
N THR A 34 4.19 18.61 -3.03
CA THR A 34 4.21 18.98 -4.45
C THR A 34 5.24 18.22 -5.26
N ARG A 35 6.30 17.70 -4.62
CA ARG A 35 7.42 17.03 -5.31
C ARG A 35 7.15 15.54 -5.52
N LEU A 36 6.66 14.86 -4.48
CA LEU A 36 6.32 13.43 -4.52
C LEU A 36 4.80 13.22 -4.61
N ASN A 37 4.29 12.88 -5.79
CA ASN A 37 2.85 12.66 -5.99
C ASN A 37 2.36 11.33 -5.39
N GLY A 38 3.28 10.41 -5.05
CA GLY A 38 2.94 9.17 -4.39
C GLY A 38 4.08 8.58 -3.57
N ILE A 39 3.69 7.84 -2.53
CA ILE A 39 4.58 7.07 -1.65
C ILE A 39 4.00 5.68 -1.44
N GLY A 40 4.84 4.67 -1.22
CA GLY A 40 4.31 3.32 -1.07
C GLY A 40 5.35 2.27 -0.72
N VAL A 41 4.95 1.01 -0.92
CA VAL A 41 5.80 -0.15 -0.66
C VAL A 41 5.81 -1.10 -1.85
N ASN A 42 6.98 -1.70 -2.06
CA ASN A 42 7.19 -2.72 -3.06
C ASN A 42 8.23 -3.72 -2.60
N CYS A 43 8.35 -4.83 -3.33
CA CYS A 43 9.37 -5.84 -3.06
C CYS A 43 9.42 -6.30 -1.59
N CYS A 44 8.26 -6.30 -0.93
CA CYS A 44 8.06 -6.78 0.43
C CYS A 44 7.20 -8.05 0.41
N SER A 45 7.31 -8.85 1.48
CA SER A 45 6.46 -10.02 1.64
C SER A 45 5.00 -9.62 1.86
N PHE A 46 4.09 -10.46 1.36
CA PHE A 46 2.64 -10.25 1.45
C PHE A 46 2.18 -9.99 2.89
N VAL A 47 2.78 -10.67 3.87
CA VAL A 47 2.42 -10.54 5.30
C VAL A 47 2.67 -9.14 5.86
N HIS A 48 3.53 -8.35 5.22
CA HIS A 48 3.92 -7.02 5.70
C HIS A 48 3.10 -5.89 5.07
N VAL A 49 2.33 -6.16 4.01
CA VAL A 49 1.59 -5.11 3.27
C VAL A 49 0.64 -4.33 4.17
N ILE A 50 -0.19 -5.02 4.94
CA ILE A 50 -1.17 -4.38 5.82
C ILE A 50 -0.50 -3.51 6.89
N PRO A 51 0.46 -3.98 7.71
CA PRO A 51 1.11 -3.12 8.69
C PRO A 51 1.84 -1.92 8.05
N LEU A 52 2.52 -2.12 6.91
CA LEU A 52 3.21 -1.03 6.21
C LEU A 52 2.26 0.05 5.68
N VAL A 53 1.15 -0.37 5.05
CA VAL A 53 0.12 0.56 4.56
C VAL A 53 -0.50 1.35 5.71
N LYS A 54 -0.76 0.71 6.86
CA LYS A 54 -1.26 1.40 8.05
C LYS A 54 -0.31 2.50 8.52
N LEU A 55 1.01 2.24 8.53
CA LEU A 55 2.01 3.26 8.90
C LEU A 55 1.99 4.44 7.94
N ILE A 56 1.94 4.18 6.64
CA ILE A 56 1.90 5.24 5.61
C ILE A 56 0.64 6.10 5.76
N VAL A 57 -0.53 5.47 5.89
CA VAL A 57 -1.80 6.19 6.05
C VAL A 57 -1.83 6.97 7.37
N GLN A 58 -1.35 6.36 8.46
CA GLN A 58 -1.22 7.04 9.75
C GLN A 58 -0.35 8.29 9.64
N ASN A 59 0.79 8.22 8.94
CA ASN A 59 1.64 9.38 8.70
C ASN A 59 0.89 10.46 7.91
N MET A 60 0.22 10.10 6.80
CA MET A 60 -0.57 11.06 6.01
C MET A 60 -1.68 11.75 6.82
N ILE A 61 -2.33 11.02 7.74
CA ILE A 61 -3.33 11.59 8.65
C ILE A 61 -2.68 12.59 9.60
N GLN A 62 -1.52 12.24 10.19
CA GLN A 62 -0.82 13.07 11.17
C GLN A 62 -0.23 14.34 10.55
N SER A 63 0.42 14.22 9.38
CA SER A 63 1.01 15.37 8.68
C SER A 63 0.01 16.17 7.86
N LYS A 64 -1.20 15.62 7.63
CA LYS A 64 -2.21 16.16 6.70
C LYS A 64 -1.72 16.26 5.26
N LEU A 65 -0.63 15.56 4.91
CA LEU A 65 -0.06 15.52 3.57
C LEU A 65 -0.55 14.28 2.83
N LYS A 66 -1.62 14.47 2.06
CA LYS A 66 -2.23 13.41 1.26
C LYS A 66 -1.42 13.17 -0.02
N ARG A 67 -1.00 11.93 -0.25
CA ARG A 67 -0.33 11.49 -1.49
C ARG A 67 -1.00 10.23 -2.05
N THR A 68 -0.72 9.90 -3.30
CA THR A 68 -1.12 8.61 -3.87
C THR A 68 -0.38 7.49 -3.13
N LEU A 69 -1.09 6.44 -2.72
CA LEU A 69 -0.48 5.27 -2.09
C LEU A 69 -0.12 4.22 -3.15
N LEU A 70 1.12 3.73 -3.15
CA LEU A 70 1.55 2.63 -4.03
C LEU A 70 1.66 1.31 -3.24
N ILE A 71 1.13 0.22 -3.80
CA ILE A 71 1.14 -1.11 -3.18
C ILE A 71 1.43 -2.17 -4.26
N TYR A 72 2.65 -2.69 -4.30
CA TYR A 72 3.00 -3.73 -5.27
C TYR A 72 4.02 -4.73 -4.67
N PRO A 73 3.55 -5.68 -3.84
CA PRO A 73 4.40 -6.63 -3.12
C PRO A 73 4.85 -7.80 -4.01
N ASN A 74 5.67 -8.69 -3.46
CA ASN A 74 6.06 -9.94 -4.11
C ASN A 74 4.95 -11.00 -3.99
N SER A 75 4.87 -11.95 -4.92
CA SER A 75 3.92 -13.09 -4.83
C SER A 75 4.23 -14.07 -3.70
N GLY A 76 5.27 -13.82 -2.91
CA GLY A 76 5.47 -14.44 -1.61
C GLY A 76 6.47 -15.59 -1.58
N GLU A 77 7.33 -15.72 -2.59
CA GLU A 77 8.61 -16.38 -2.37
C GLU A 77 9.54 -15.42 -1.60
N THR A 78 10.41 -15.96 -0.76
CA THR A 78 11.45 -15.17 -0.08
C THR A 78 12.77 -15.38 -0.79
N TRP A 79 13.53 -14.31 -1.00
CA TRP A 79 14.90 -14.41 -1.49
C TRP A 79 15.82 -14.85 -0.36
N ASP A 80 16.43 -16.02 -0.50
CA ASP A 80 17.53 -16.46 0.35
C ASP A 80 18.85 -15.94 -0.25
N ALA A 81 19.34 -14.84 0.32
CA ALA A 81 20.59 -14.23 -0.13
C ALA A 81 21.83 -15.11 0.12
N SER A 82 21.78 -16.05 1.07
CA SER A 82 22.92 -16.92 1.38
C SER A 82 23.14 -17.96 0.29
N ASN A 83 22.04 -18.43 -0.31
CA ASN A 83 22.04 -19.44 -1.36
C ASN A 83 21.77 -18.85 -2.75
N GLU A 84 21.55 -17.54 -2.85
CA GLU A 84 21.15 -16.82 -4.07
C GLU A 84 19.96 -17.50 -4.79
N THR A 85 18.98 -17.97 -4.01
CA THR A 85 17.81 -18.67 -4.53
C THR A 85 16.52 -18.14 -3.94
N TRP A 86 15.43 -18.29 -4.68
CA TRP A 86 14.09 -18.11 -4.15
C TRP A 86 13.66 -19.39 -3.44
N VAL A 87 13.23 -19.27 -2.19
CA VAL A 87 12.67 -20.38 -1.42
C VAL A 87 11.16 -20.20 -1.26
N PRO A 88 10.37 -21.29 -1.33
CA PRO A 88 8.98 -21.25 -0.91
C PRO A 88 8.91 -20.68 0.51
N SER A 89 8.13 -19.62 0.71
CA SER A 89 7.88 -19.07 2.04
C SER A 89 6.38 -19.05 2.32
N THR A 90 5.93 -18.30 3.32
CA THR A 90 4.52 -18.11 3.66
C THR A 90 3.77 -17.26 2.62
N GLY A 91 4.14 -17.38 1.36
CA GLY A 91 3.73 -16.53 0.27
C GLY A 91 2.36 -16.78 -0.30
N CYS A 92 1.96 -15.86 -1.16
CA CYS A 92 0.69 -15.86 -1.85
C CYS A 92 0.87 -16.15 -3.34
N THR A 93 1.28 -17.39 -3.65
CA THR A 93 1.51 -17.82 -5.04
C THR A 93 0.22 -18.02 -5.82
N ASN A 94 -0.92 -18.04 -5.14
CA ASN A 94 -2.25 -18.06 -5.74
C ASN A 94 -2.70 -16.62 -6.10
N PRO A 95 -2.99 -16.34 -7.39
CA PRO A 95 -3.46 -15.02 -7.84
C PRO A 95 -4.72 -14.49 -7.12
N THR A 96 -5.68 -15.36 -6.77
CA THR A 96 -6.93 -14.98 -6.11
C THR A 96 -6.69 -14.57 -4.65
N ASP A 97 -5.82 -15.29 -3.94
CA ASP A 97 -5.43 -14.93 -2.59
C ASP A 97 -4.66 -13.60 -2.60
N PHE A 98 -3.86 -13.36 -3.65
CA PHE A 98 -3.07 -12.13 -3.80
C PHE A 98 -4.01 -10.94 -4.01
N ALA A 99 -4.99 -11.10 -4.90
CA ALA A 99 -6.03 -10.10 -5.13
C ALA A 99 -6.83 -9.81 -3.86
N SER A 100 -7.16 -10.85 -3.06
CA SER A 100 -7.88 -10.71 -1.80
C SER A 100 -7.09 -9.89 -0.77
N LEU A 101 -5.76 -10.07 -0.69
CA LEU A 101 -4.91 -9.23 0.15
C LEU A 101 -4.95 -7.77 -0.31
N ILE A 102 -4.83 -7.51 -1.62
CA ILE A 102 -4.87 -6.15 -2.17
C ILE A 102 -6.21 -5.48 -1.84
N SER A 103 -7.33 -6.19 -1.98
CA SER A 103 -8.65 -5.71 -1.53
C SER A 103 -8.67 -5.38 -0.04
N LYS A 104 -8.12 -6.26 0.80
CA LYS A 104 -8.04 -6.01 2.25
C LYS A 104 -7.19 -4.77 2.58
N ALA A 105 -6.12 -4.52 1.80
CA ALA A 105 -5.31 -3.31 1.95
C ALA A 105 -6.10 -2.06 1.57
N ILE A 106 -6.87 -2.11 0.47
CA ILE A 106 -7.78 -1.03 0.05
C ILE A 106 -8.82 -0.74 1.13
N ASP A 107 -9.51 -1.76 1.65
CA ASP A 107 -10.49 -1.61 2.72
C ASP A 107 -9.86 -0.99 3.98
N THR A 108 -8.64 -1.41 4.31
CA THR A 108 -7.90 -0.87 5.45
C THR A 108 -7.64 0.63 5.28
N VAL A 109 -7.19 1.05 4.09
CA VAL A 109 -6.92 2.46 3.77
C VAL A 109 -8.20 3.27 3.82
N ASP A 110 -9.26 2.79 3.15
CA ASP A 110 -10.54 3.48 3.07
C ASP A 110 -11.17 3.66 4.45
N ASN A 111 -11.16 2.62 5.28
CA ASN A 111 -11.71 2.70 6.64
C ASN A 111 -10.91 3.66 7.52
N MET A 112 -9.58 3.55 7.53
CA MET A 112 -8.74 4.48 8.30
C MET A 112 -8.95 5.94 7.88
N TRP A 113 -9.09 6.19 6.58
CA TRP A 113 -9.27 7.54 6.08
C TRP A 113 -10.67 8.10 6.37
N LYS A 114 -11.72 7.28 6.24
CA LYS A 114 -13.09 7.63 6.65
C LYS A 114 -13.16 7.95 8.14
N ASP A 115 -12.52 7.12 8.98
CA ASP A 115 -12.44 7.34 10.42
C ASP A 115 -11.69 8.64 10.75
N ALA A 116 -10.61 8.95 10.04
CA ALA A 116 -9.88 10.19 10.24
C ALA A 116 -10.72 11.44 9.90
N ILE A 117 -11.56 11.36 8.86
CA ILE A 117 -12.50 12.43 8.50
C ILE A 117 -13.59 12.56 9.57
N SER A 118 -14.22 11.45 9.97
CA SER A 118 -15.32 11.47 10.96
C SER A 118 -14.87 11.97 12.33
N ASN A 119 -13.60 11.73 12.68
CA ASN A 119 -12.98 12.24 13.91
C ASN A 119 -12.36 13.64 13.77
N GLY A 120 -12.51 14.32 12.62
CA GLY A 120 -12.01 15.68 12.39
C GLY A 120 -10.48 15.80 12.32
N GLN A 121 -9.77 14.69 12.10
CA GLN A 121 -8.31 14.67 11.96
C GLN A 121 -7.87 15.13 10.55
N VAL A 122 -8.70 14.85 9.55
CA VAL A 122 -8.54 15.27 8.15
C VAL A 122 -9.76 16.08 7.74
N GLU A 123 -9.54 17.19 7.04
CA GLU A 123 -10.63 18.03 6.54
C GLU A 123 -11.38 17.34 5.40
N GLU A 124 -12.70 17.38 5.48
CA GLU A 124 -13.59 16.91 4.41
C GLU A 124 -13.55 17.91 3.24
N LYS A 125 -13.33 17.43 2.01
CA LYS A 125 -13.43 18.27 0.81
C LYS A 125 -14.81 18.13 0.18
N GLU A 126 -15.48 19.26 -0.07
CA GLU A 126 -16.84 19.32 -0.63
C GLU A 126 -16.99 18.69 -2.04
N SER A 127 -15.89 18.47 -2.77
CA SER A 127 -15.95 17.90 -4.13
C SER A 127 -14.86 16.85 -4.40
N GLY A 128 -15.28 15.59 -4.57
CA GLY A 128 -14.56 14.51 -5.25
C GLY A 128 -13.21 14.06 -4.68
N GLY A 129 -12.82 14.52 -3.49
CA GLY A 129 -11.43 14.47 -3.04
C GLY A 129 -11.15 13.68 -1.77
N ASN A 130 -12.11 12.96 -1.19
CA ASN A 130 -11.93 12.39 0.15
C ASN A 130 -11.13 11.08 0.16
N GLN A 131 -11.26 10.19 -0.83
CA GLN A 131 -10.52 8.92 -0.82
C GLN A 131 -9.03 9.06 -1.17
N ILE A 132 -8.17 8.24 -0.56
CA ILE A 132 -6.76 8.12 -0.98
C ILE A 132 -6.73 7.44 -2.36
N ARG A 133 -6.03 8.05 -3.31
CA ARG A 133 -5.75 7.40 -4.60
C ARG A 133 -4.73 6.30 -4.38
N MET A 134 -4.98 5.13 -4.99
CA MET A 134 -4.11 3.97 -4.85
C MET A 134 -3.65 3.46 -6.22
N ILE A 135 -2.37 3.08 -6.31
CA ILE A 135 -1.79 2.34 -7.42
C ILE A 135 -1.42 0.97 -6.89
N VAL A 136 -2.07 -0.08 -7.39
CA VAL A 136 -1.87 -1.46 -6.94
C VAL A 136 -1.30 -2.32 -8.05
N GLY A 137 -0.47 -3.30 -7.68
CA GLY A 137 0.14 -4.21 -8.64
C GLY A 137 0.94 -5.33 -7.97
N GLY A 138 1.97 -5.80 -8.68
CA GLY A 138 2.87 -6.85 -8.23
C GLY A 138 4.33 -6.52 -8.57
N CYS A 139 5.27 -7.08 -7.80
CA CYS A 139 6.70 -6.91 -8.00
C CYS A 139 7.37 -8.24 -8.38
N CYS A 140 8.25 -8.80 -7.55
CA CYS A 140 8.92 -10.05 -7.89
C CYS A 140 7.91 -11.20 -7.91
N ARG A 141 8.05 -12.04 -8.95
CA ARG A 141 7.32 -13.32 -9.10
C ARG A 141 5.81 -13.18 -9.22
N THR A 142 5.32 -11.97 -9.45
CA THR A 142 3.97 -11.74 -9.97
C THR A 142 4.00 -11.78 -11.49
N ASP A 143 2.90 -12.17 -12.09
CA ASP A 143 2.76 -12.32 -13.54
C ASP A 143 1.43 -11.70 -14.03
N PRO A 144 1.15 -11.71 -15.35
CA PRO A 144 -0.11 -11.19 -15.87
C PRO A 144 -1.36 -11.84 -15.26
N THR A 145 -1.30 -13.10 -14.79
CA THR A 145 -2.44 -13.76 -14.15
C THR A 145 -2.74 -13.15 -12.78
N THR A 146 -1.69 -12.76 -12.04
CA THR A 146 -1.80 -11.99 -10.80
C THR A 146 -2.49 -10.65 -11.04
N ILE A 147 -2.06 -9.91 -12.06
CA ILE A 147 -2.65 -8.61 -12.40
C ILE A 147 -4.11 -8.75 -12.85
N ALA A 148 -4.43 -9.78 -13.63
CA ALA A 148 -5.80 -10.08 -14.03
C ALA A 148 -6.70 -10.39 -12.82
N ALA A 149 -6.21 -11.16 -11.85
CA ALA A 149 -6.94 -11.44 -10.62
C ALA A 149 -7.20 -10.17 -9.80
N ILE A 150 -6.22 -9.28 -9.66
CA ILE A 150 -6.39 -7.97 -9.01
C ILE A 150 -7.48 -7.16 -9.73
N ARG A 151 -7.41 -7.03 -11.07
CA ARG A 151 -8.40 -6.28 -11.84
C ARG A 151 -9.82 -6.82 -11.65
N ASN A 152 -10.00 -8.12 -11.80
CA ASN A 152 -11.30 -8.78 -11.63
C ASN A 152 -11.89 -8.53 -10.24
N GLN A 153 -11.06 -8.60 -9.20
CA GLN A 153 -11.48 -8.35 -7.82
C GLN A 153 -11.91 -6.89 -7.62
N LEU A 154 -11.16 -5.93 -8.19
CA LEU A 154 -11.51 -4.50 -8.12
C LEU A 154 -12.79 -4.17 -8.88
N ASP A 155 -13.05 -4.80 -10.03
CA ASP A 155 -14.30 -4.61 -10.79
C ASP A 155 -15.53 -5.06 -9.99
N GLN A 156 -15.41 -6.16 -9.25
CA GLN A 156 -16.46 -6.63 -8.35
C GLN A 156 -16.67 -5.67 -7.17
N TYR A 157 -15.59 -5.13 -6.60
CA TYR A 157 -15.64 -4.15 -5.52
C TYR A 157 -16.37 -2.86 -5.93
N HIS A 158 -16.09 -2.34 -7.14
CA HIS A 158 -16.78 -1.14 -7.64
C HIS A 158 -18.24 -1.40 -7.99
N SER A 159 -18.56 -2.59 -8.51
CA SER A 159 -19.93 -2.96 -8.88
C SER A 159 -20.83 -3.09 -7.65
N SER A 160 -20.34 -3.68 -6.55
CA SER A 160 -21.07 -3.79 -5.28
C SER A 160 -21.25 -2.45 -4.56
N SER A 161 -20.24 -1.58 -4.61
CA SER A 161 -20.30 -0.22 -4.04
C SER A 161 -21.32 0.67 -4.76
N SER A 162 -21.47 0.51 -6.08
CA SER A 162 -22.44 1.28 -6.89
C SER A 162 -23.89 0.81 -6.73
N SER A 163 -24.09 -0.40 -6.19
CA SER A 163 -25.41 -1.00 -5.96
C SER A 163 -26.03 -0.63 -4.61
N SER A 164 -25.25 0.02 -3.74
CA SER A 164 -25.61 0.36 -2.35
C SER A 164 -25.79 1.87 -2.13
N SER A 165 -25.85 2.65 -3.22
CA SER A 165 -26.03 4.12 -3.23
C SER A 165 -27.42 4.51 -3.75
#